data_AF-A0A968SML0-F1
#
_entry.id   AF-A0A968SML0-F1
#
_cell.length_a   1.000
_cell.length_b   1.000
_cell.length_c   1.000
_cell.angle_alpha   90.00
_cell.angle_beta   90.00
_cell.angle_gamma   90.00
#
_symmetry.space_group_name_H-M   'P 1'
#
loop_
_entity.id
_entity.type
_entity.pdbx_description
1 polymer ?
#
loop_
_entity_poly.entity_id
_entity_poly.type
_entity_poly.pdbx_seq_one_letter_code
_entity_poly.pdbx_strand_id
1 'polypeptide(L)'
;MPPQPVSPTARIGLWRRCFNWLCYSIFWGWNLGSLLLIYLGLFPLVGIALLLAMGEDIFNLELLLTFLLLLVVPVASTLWALRRGNHQPGRLMQLFFGLEAPLILLCLVRLFVFRQMPAASLWMAITFVLALLAYGIHLVRPERLWRWLGGWLQLTGHSLLLGVGVYGGILLSLYVPLMVIVMLRACLYFFHFGWLDGLRYTPLELIPLLLILYGGAALVIGGGGLVFILLPFGMTWLYLRAGWRTLTQLASTWGSQRTGLGVATVLGIWLAISGILYPQPQVQAFALLRDPPESDQARQELIQNSDLIREGLLNAYLSSYRYLSPEAETHNLREFYWDSVKLPRPWGDRLQALHNALLSPFLYQGSLNDPAEAGRLYEQFFDVPIQKQKLLQFARL
;
A
#
# COMPACT_ATOMS: atom_id res chain seq x y z
N MET A 1 -16.22 54.15 18.82
CA MET A 1 -17.19 53.38 18.03
C MET A 1 -16.87 51.91 18.19
N PRO A 2 -17.76 51.06 18.72
CA PRO A 2 -17.53 49.62 18.75
C PRO A 2 -17.54 49.06 17.31
N PRO A 3 -16.64 48.11 16.97
CA PRO A 3 -16.61 47.51 15.65
C PRO A 3 -17.94 46.80 15.37
N GLN A 4 -18.54 47.10 14.23
CA GLN A 4 -19.78 46.45 13.81
C GLN A 4 -19.58 44.93 13.68
N PRO A 5 -20.52 44.10 14.16
CA PRO A 5 -20.40 42.66 14.09
C PRO A 5 -20.38 42.20 12.62
N VAL A 6 -19.32 41.47 12.25
CA VAL A 6 -19.18 40.86 10.92
C VAL A 6 -20.37 39.93 10.65
N SER A 7 -21.05 40.15 9.52
CA SER A 7 -22.23 39.36 9.15
C SER A 7 -21.90 37.86 9.01
N PRO A 8 -22.83 36.95 9.39
CA PRO A 8 -22.62 35.50 9.27
C PRO A 8 -22.23 35.03 7.86
N THR A 9 -22.73 35.71 6.82
CA THR A 9 -22.43 35.42 5.41
C THR A 9 -20.98 35.69 5.04
N ALA A 10 -20.37 36.75 5.60
CA ALA A 10 -18.96 37.07 5.38
C ALA A 10 -18.03 36.01 6.00
N ARG A 11 -18.39 35.46 7.18
CA ARG A 11 -17.62 34.38 7.84
C ARG A 11 -17.62 33.09 7.00
N ILE A 12 -18.78 32.69 6.47
CA ILE A 12 -18.89 31.49 5.61
C ILE A 12 -18.04 31.64 4.34
N GLY A 13 -18.02 32.83 3.75
CA GLY A 13 -17.20 33.14 2.58
C GLY A 13 -15.68 33.09 2.83
N LEU A 14 -15.22 33.41 4.05
CA LEU A 14 -13.81 33.31 4.42
C LEU A 14 -13.38 31.84 4.59
N TRP A 15 -14.13 31.05 5.36
CA TRP A 15 -13.84 29.63 5.58
C TRP A 15 -13.75 28.84 4.28
N ARG A 16 -14.70 29.07 3.35
CA ARG A 16 -14.68 28.42 2.04
C ARG A 16 -13.45 28.79 1.21
N ARG A 17 -13.00 30.06 1.28
CA ARG A 17 -11.78 30.51 0.60
C ARG A 17 -10.53 29.85 1.19
N CYS A 18 -10.41 29.83 2.52
CA CYS A 18 -9.30 29.15 3.21
C CYS A 18 -9.25 27.66 2.88
N PHE A 19 -10.40 26.97 2.92
CA PHE A 19 -10.49 25.56 2.57
C PHE A 19 -10.09 25.29 1.11
N ASN A 20 -10.60 26.09 0.17
CA ASN A 20 -10.23 25.96 -1.24
C ASN A 20 -8.73 26.17 -1.45
N TRP A 21 -8.14 27.18 -0.81
CA TRP A 21 -6.71 27.44 -0.88
C TRP A 21 -5.91 26.26 -0.32
N LEU A 22 -6.30 25.72 0.83
CA LEU A 22 -5.67 24.53 1.40
C LEU A 22 -5.72 23.33 0.44
N CYS A 23 -6.88 23.04 -0.17
CA CYS A 23 -6.99 21.97 -1.16
C CYS A 23 -6.07 22.17 -2.36
N TYR A 24 -5.99 23.40 -2.90
CA TYR A 24 -5.07 23.69 -4.01
C TYR A 24 -3.61 23.53 -3.58
N SER A 25 -3.22 24.07 -2.43
CA SER A 25 -1.86 23.97 -1.91
C SER A 25 -1.45 22.52 -1.66
N ILE A 26 -2.33 21.68 -1.10
CA ILE A 26 -2.08 20.25 -0.90
C ILE A 26 -1.91 19.57 -2.27
N PHE A 27 -2.85 19.74 -3.20
CA PHE A 27 -2.81 19.05 -4.49
C PHE A 27 -1.59 19.42 -5.32
N TRP A 28 -1.39 20.72 -5.56
CA TRP A 28 -0.32 21.22 -6.42
C TRP A 28 1.05 21.11 -5.75
N GLY A 29 1.12 21.38 -4.44
CA GLY A 29 2.34 21.19 -3.65
C GLY A 29 2.77 19.73 -3.66
N TRP A 30 1.85 18.80 -3.41
CA TRP A 30 2.14 17.36 -3.50
C TRP A 30 2.60 16.96 -4.89
N ASN A 31 1.85 17.28 -5.94
CA ASN A 31 2.20 16.87 -7.31
C ASN A 31 3.56 17.44 -7.74
N LEU A 32 3.84 18.72 -7.45
CA LEU A 32 5.15 19.31 -7.71
C LEU A 32 6.25 18.59 -6.94
N GLY A 33 6.05 18.36 -5.64
CA GLY A 33 7.00 17.65 -4.78
C GLY A 33 7.24 16.21 -5.25
N SER A 34 6.19 15.47 -5.61
CA SER A 34 6.30 14.11 -6.16
C SER A 34 7.00 14.10 -7.50
N LEU A 35 6.71 15.01 -8.42
CA LEU A 35 7.40 15.09 -9.70
C LEU A 35 8.90 15.37 -9.51
N LEU A 36 9.26 16.33 -8.64
CA LEU A 36 10.67 16.60 -8.33
C LEU A 36 11.34 15.38 -7.70
N LEU A 37 10.73 14.78 -6.67
CA LEU A 37 11.28 13.61 -5.98
C LEU A 37 11.45 12.41 -6.93
N ILE A 38 10.45 12.15 -7.76
CA ILE A 38 10.43 10.99 -8.65
C ILE A 38 11.39 11.18 -9.81
N TYR A 39 11.36 12.32 -10.51
CA TYR A 39 12.16 12.51 -11.72
C TYR A 39 13.60 12.95 -11.43
N LEU A 40 13.85 13.71 -10.36
CA LEU A 40 15.20 14.17 -10.01
C LEU A 40 15.88 13.28 -8.96
N GLY A 41 15.11 12.55 -8.15
CA GLY A 41 15.65 11.66 -7.11
C GLY A 41 15.55 10.20 -7.50
N LEU A 42 14.33 9.68 -7.55
CA LEU A 42 14.09 8.25 -7.68
C LEU A 42 14.49 7.68 -9.04
N PHE A 43 14.20 8.39 -10.13
CA PHE A 43 14.46 7.91 -11.49
C PHE A 43 15.96 7.76 -11.80
N PRO A 44 16.83 8.74 -11.49
CA PRO A 44 18.27 8.56 -11.67
C PRO A 44 18.85 7.42 -10.84
N LEU A 45 18.36 7.22 -9.61
CA LEU A 45 18.91 6.22 -8.68
C LEU A 45 18.39 4.81 -8.94
N VAL A 46 17.07 4.67 -9.06
CA VAL A 46 16.39 3.37 -9.16
C VAL A 46 16.00 3.08 -10.60
N GLY A 47 15.47 4.06 -11.32
CA GLY A 47 15.02 3.89 -12.70
C GLY A 47 16.15 3.48 -13.64
N ILE A 48 17.29 4.18 -13.59
CA ILE A 48 18.46 3.84 -14.42
C ILE A 48 18.98 2.44 -14.06
N ALA A 49 19.09 2.11 -12.77
CA ALA A 49 19.53 0.78 -12.34
C ALA A 49 18.59 -0.33 -12.85
N LEU A 50 17.26 -0.11 -12.78
CA LEU A 50 16.28 -1.05 -13.31
C LEU A 50 16.38 -1.20 -14.84
N LEU A 51 16.62 -0.11 -15.57
CA LEU A 51 16.81 -0.14 -17.03
C LEU A 51 18.10 -0.85 -17.43
N LEU A 52 19.20 -0.64 -16.69
CA LEU A 52 20.46 -1.34 -16.93
C LEU A 52 20.33 -2.84 -16.64
N ALA A 53 19.61 -3.21 -15.58
CA ALA A 53 19.33 -4.62 -15.27
C ALA A 53 18.49 -5.32 -16.36
N MET A 54 17.76 -4.58 -17.21
CA MET A 54 17.10 -5.16 -18.39
C MET A 54 18.10 -5.75 -19.39
N GLY A 55 19.33 -5.25 -19.44
CA GLY A 55 20.36 -5.72 -20.36
C GLY A 55 21.08 -6.99 -19.89
N GLU A 56 20.84 -7.45 -18.66
CA GLU A 56 21.60 -8.53 -18.01
C GLU A 56 20.78 -9.82 -17.80
N ASP A 57 19.59 -9.96 -18.38
CA ASP A 57 18.66 -11.11 -18.21
C ASP A 57 18.23 -11.40 -16.75
N ILE A 58 18.40 -10.46 -15.82
CA ILE A 58 17.94 -10.54 -14.41
C ILE A 58 16.63 -9.75 -14.24
N PHE A 59 15.80 -9.73 -15.27
CA PHE A 59 14.80 -8.70 -15.49
C PHE A 59 13.43 -9.01 -14.88
N ASN A 60 13.02 -8.28 -13.84
CA ASN A 60 11.64 -8.37 -13.33
C ASN A 60 10.71 -7.34 -14.01
N LEU A 61 9.93 -7.79 -14.99
CA LEU A 61 8.95 -6.94 -15.71
C LEU A 61 7.94 -6.26 -14.79
N GLU A 62 7.51 -6.94 -13.73
CA GLU A 62 6.53 -6.39 -12.80
C GLU A 62 7.07 -5.17 -12.05
N LEU A 63 8.34 -5.19 -11.65
CA LEU A 63 9.00 -4.05 -11.01
C LEU A 63 9.15 -2.89 -11.98
N LEU A 64 9.51 -3.15 -13.24
CA LEU A 64 9.57 -2.08 -14.26
C LEU A 64 8.20 -1.46 -14.49
N LEU A 65 7.15 -2.27 -14.68
CA LEU A 65 5.80 -1.77 -14.89
C LEU A 65 5.31 -0.94 -13.69
N THR A 66 5.61 -1.40 -12.47
CA THR A 66 5.31 -0.66 -11.24
C THR A 66 6.06 0.68 -11.21
N PHE A 67 7.33 0.68 -11.60
CA PHE A 67 8.14 1.89 -11.67
C PHE A 67 7.61 2.88 -12.71
N LEU A 68 7.30 2.41 -13.92
CA LEU A 68 6.68 3.23 -14.97
C LEU A 68 5.34 3.80 -14.51
N LEU A 69 4.52 3.02 -13.81
CA LEU A 69 3.27 3.50 -13.23
C LEU A 69 3.52 4.63 -12.22
N LEU A 70 4.52 4.49 -11.35
CA LEU A 70 4.95 5.54 -10.41
C LEU A 70 5.38 6.84 -11.11
N LEU A 71 6.04 6.75 -12.28
CA LEU A 71 6.38 7.93 -13.10
C LEU A 71 5.15 8.60 -13.71
N VAL A 72 4.21 7.79 -14.23
CA VAL A 72 3.06 8.27 -15.01
C VAL A 72 1.97 8.87 -14.14
N VAL A 73 1.71 8.31 -12.96
CA VAL A 73 0.58 8.71 -12.10
C VAL A 73 0.56 10.19 -11.73
N PRO A 74 1.62 10.79 -11.14
CA PRO A 74 1.61 12.22 -10.81
C PRO A 74 1.51 13.11 -12.06
N VAL A 75 2.12 12.70 -13.19
CA VAL A 75 2.01 13.43 -14.46
C VAL A 75 0.57 13.39 -14.97
N ALA A 76 -0.07 12.22 -14.98
CA ALA A 76 -1.44 12.05 -15.41
C ALA A 76 -2.41 12.83 -14.52
N SER A 77 -2.22 12.80 -13.20
CA SER A 77 -3.01 13.58 -12.24
C SER A 77 -2.87 15.09 -12.48
N THR A 78 -1.64 15.56 -12.65
CA THR A 78 -1.33 16.97 -12.96
C THR A 78 -2.00 17.42 -14.26
N LEU A 79 -1.85 16.64 -15.34
CA LEU A 79 -2.46 16.94 -16.65
C LEU A 79 -3.99 16.91 -16.58
N TRP A 80 -4.58 15.96 -15.84
CA TRP A 80 -6.02 15.91 -15.63
C TRP A 80 -6.52 17.13 -14.85
N ALA A 81 -5.81 17.53 -13.80
CA ALA A 81 -6.13 18.70 -12.99
C ALA A 81 -6.07 20.00 -13.80
N LEU A 82 -5.04 20.18 -14.64
CA LEU A 82 -4.93 21.33 -15.55
C LEU A 82 -6.10 21.40 -16.52
N ARG A 83 -6.54 20.25 -17.08
CA ARG A 83 -7.59 20.21 -18.11
C ARG A 83 -9.01 20.27 -17.56
N ARG A 84 -9.28 19.66 -16.41
CA ARG A 84 -10.65 19.43 -15.89
C ARG A 84 -10.88 19.86 -14.45
N GLY A 85 -9.81 20.06 -13.68
CA GLY A 85 -9.86 20.25 -12.23
C GLY A 85 -9.61 21.67 -11.74
N ASN A 86 -9.12 22.58 -12.59
CA ASN A 86 -8.52 23.86 -12.19
C ASN A 86 -9.46 24.86 -11.47
N HIS A 87 -10.76 24.57 -11.40
CA HIS A 87 -11.75 25.42 -10.72
C HIS A 87 -12.58 24.68 -9.65
N GLN A 88 -12.27 23.41 -9.38
CA GLN A 88 -13.07 22.57 -8.48
C GLN A 88 -12.17 21.87 -7.45
N PRO A 89 -11.83 22.52 -6.32
CA PRO A 89 -10.90 21.97 -5.33
C PRO A 89 -11.38 20.62 -4.77
N GLY A 90 -12.69 20.42 -4.65
CA GLY A 90 -13.25 19.13 -4.25
C GLY A 90 -12.92 17.97 -5.22
N ARG A 91 -12.88 18.23 -6.54
CA ARG A 91 -12.49 17.21 -7.52
C ARG A 91 -10.99 16.91 -7.49
N LEU A 92 -10.16 17.91 -7.19
CA LEU A 92 -8.72 17.71 -6.98
C LEU A 92 -8.46 16.80 -5.78
N MET A 93 -9.17 17.02 -4.66
CA MET A 93 -9.05 16.16 -3.48
C MET A 93 -9.58 14.74 -3.75
N GLN A 94 -10.63 14.59 -4.54
CA GLN A 94 -11.13 13.27 -4.97
C GLN A 94 -10.11 12.51 -5.81
N LEU A 95 -9.52 13.17 -6.81
CA LEU A 95 -8.44 12.59 -7.61
C LEU A 95 -7.25 12.20 -6.72
N PHE A 96 -6.86 13.09 -5.82
CA PHE A 96 -5.69 12.90 -4.99
C PHE A 96 -5.85 11.77 -3.96
N PHE A 97 -6.81 11.90 -3.04
CA PHE A 97 -7.00 10.94 -1.97
C PHE A 97 -7.66 9.63 -2.42
N GLY A 98 -8.43 9.67 -3.51
CA GLY A 98 -9.15 8.50 -4.02
C GLY A 98 -8.44 7.74 -5.13
N LEU A 99 -7.38 8.29 -5.75
CA LEU A 99 -6.67 7.61 -6.83
C LEU A 99 -5.16 7.78 -6.74
N GLU A 100 -4.66 9.02 -6.79
CA GLU A 100 -3.23 9.29 -6.91
C GLU A 100 -2.41 8.77 -5.71
N ALA A 101 -2.75 9.21 -4.49
CA ALA A 101 -1.99 8.87 -3.29
C ALA A 101 -2.03 7.36 -2.96
N PRO A 102 -3.19 6.67 -3.00
CA PRO A 102 -3.22 5.21 -2.82
C PRO A 102 -2.40 4.45 -3.86
N LEU A 103 -2.40 4.90 -5.12
CA LEU A 103 -1.71 4.23 -6.21
C LEU A 103 -0.19 4.45 -6.13
N ILE A 104 0.25 5.67 -5.78
CA ILE A 104 1.66 5.95 -5.45
C ILE A 104 2.11 5.09 -4.27
N LEU A 105 1.32 5.03 -3.19
CA LEU A 105 1.63 4.20 -2.02
C LEU A 105 1.78 2.72 -2.40
N LEU A 106 0.86 2.18 -3.20
CA LEU A 106 0.93 0.81 -3.69
C LEU A 106 2.20 0.57 -4.52
N CYS A 107 2.58 1.51 -5.40
CA CYS A 107 3.80 1.40 -6.18
C CYS A 107 5.05 1.43 -5.31
N LEU A 108 5.13 2.33 -4.32
CA LEU A 108 6.26 2.41 -3.40
C LEU A 108 6.40 1.13 -2.58
N VAL A 109 5.29 0.61 -2.05
CA VAL A 109 5.27 -0.67 -1.33
C VAL A 109 5.73 -1.81 -2.26
N ARG A 110 5.22 -1.88 -3.49
CA ARG A 110 5.62 -2.93 -4.45
C ARG A 110 7.09 -2.82 -4.88
N LEU A 111 7.67 -1.63 -4.97
CA LEU A 111 9.06 -1.45 -5.41
C LEU A 111 10.08 -1.72 -4.30
N PHE A 112 9.80 -1.25 -3.09
CA PHE A 112 10.78 -1.22 -2.01
C PHE A 112 10.59 -2.30 -0.96
N VAL A 113 9.36 -2.81 -0.83
CA VAL A 113 9.02 -3.73 0.24
C VAL A 113 8.94 -5.16 -0.28
N PHE A 114 8.20 -5.37 -1.38
CA PHE A 114 8.05 -6.69 -1.96
C PHE A 114 8.95 -6.86 -3.18
N ARG A 115 9.87 -7.82 -3.18
CA ARG A 115 10.59 -8.18 -4.42
C ARG A 115 9.77 -9.17 -5.24
N GLN A 116 9.21 -10.15 -4.56
CA GLN A 116 8.30 -11.15 -5.11
C GLN A 116 7.04 -11.20 -4.25
N MET A 117 5.84 -11.18 -4.84
CA MET A 117 4.60 -11.24 -4.08
C MET A 117 4.10 -12.68 -3.95
N PRO A 118 3.87 -13.18 -2.72
CA PRO A 118 3.08 -14.40 -2.49
C PRO A 118 1.68 -14.29 -3.08
N ALA A 119 1.02 -15.43 -3.32
CA ALA A 119 -0.31 -15.47 -3.92
C ALA A 119 -1.34 -14.62 -3.15
N ALA A 120 -1.35 -14.68 -1.82
CA ALA A 120 -2.24 -13.87 -0.99
C ALA A 120 -1.97 -12.35 -1.13
N SER A 121 -0.71 -11.93 -1.05
CA SER A 121 -0.31 -10.53 -1.24
C SER A 121 -0.64 -10.04 -2.66
N LEU A 122 -0.43 -10.88 -3.67
CA LEU A 122 -0.75 -10.57 -5.07
C LEU A 122 -2.26 -10.41 -5.28
N TRP A 123 -3.07 -11.30 -4.71
CA TRP A 123 -4.53 -11.18 -4.75
C TRP A 123 -5.03 -9.87 -4.13
N MET A 124 -4.45 -9.48 -2.99
CA MET A 124 -4.74 -8.18 -2.38
C MET A 124 -4.34 -7.03 -3.30
N ALA A 125 -3.12 -7.05 -3.86
CA ALA A 125 -2.65 -6.00 -4.78
C ALA A 125 -3.57 -5.86 -6.02
N ILE A 126 -3.95 -6.98 -6.64
CA ILE A 126 -4.89 -7.00 -7.78
C ILE A 126 -6.24 -6.40 -7.37
N THR A 127 -6.78 -6.80 -6.21
CA THR A 127 -8.04 -6.27 -5.71
C THR A 127 -7.97 -4.75 -5.51
N PHE A 128 -6.87 -4.25 -4.92
CA PHE A 128 -6.64 -2.81 -4.75
C PHE A 128 -6.60 -2.09 -6.10
N VAL A 129 -5.88 -2.62 -7.10
CA VAL A 129 -5.84 -2.03 -8.45
C VAL A 129 -7.24 -2.00 -9.09
N LEU A 130 -8.00 -3.09 -9.02
CA LEU A 130 -9.36 -3.16 -9.56
C LEU A 130 -10.31 -2.16 -8.88
N ALA A 131 -10.22 -2.01 -7.56
CA ALA A 131 -10.96 -1.00 -6.80
C ALA A 131 -10.58 0.43 -7.25
N LEU A 132 -9.28 0.73 -7.37
CA LEU A 132 -8.79 2.02 -7.83
C LEU A 132 -9.26 2.35 -9.25
N LEU A 133 -9.24 1.37 -10.16
CA LEU A 133 -9.77 1.53 -11.51
C LEU A 133 -11.28 1.80 -11.50
N ALA A 134 -12.05 1.08 -10.68
CA ALA A 134 -13.48 1.34 -10.52
C ALA A 134 -13.75 2.77 -10.00
N TYR A 135 -12.98 3.22 -9.01
CA TYR A 135 -13.07 4.60 -8.51
C TYR A 135 -12.65 5.64 -9.56
N GLY A 136 -11.56 5.41 -10.30
CA GLY A 136 -11.11 6.28 -11.37
C GLY A 136 -12.15 6.43 -12.49
N ILE A 137 -12.81 5.34 -12.88
CA ILE A 137 -13.94 5.36 -13.83
C ILE A 137 -15.10 6.18 -13.25
N HIS A 138 -15.45 5.98 -11.98
CA HIS A 138 -16.49 6.75 -11.30
C HIS A 138 -16.17 8.26 -11.28
N LEU A 139 -14.91 8.63 -11.02
CA LEU A 139 -14.45 10.01 -10.98
C LEU A 139 -14.58 10.71 -12.33
N VAL A 140 -14.29 10.00 -13.43
CA VAL A 140 -14.37 10.56 -14.79
C VAL A 140 -15.80 10.55 -15.34
N ARG A 141 -16.63 9.57 -14.96
CA ARG A 141 -17.98 9.35 -15.51
C ARG A 141 -19.00 8.97 -14.42
N PRO A 142 -19.40 9.91 -13.55
CA PRO A 142 -20.26 9.60 -12.40
C PRO A 142 -21.70 9.20 -12.75
N GLU A 143 -22.19 9.51 -13.95
CA GLU A 143 -23.62 9.36 -14.33
C GLU A 143 -23.90 8.26 -15.35
N ARG A 144 -22.88 7.55 -15.85
CA ARG A 144 -23.08 6.60 -16.94
C ARG A 144 -23.18 5.18 -16.40
N LEU A 145 -24.40 4.75 -16.10
CA LEU A 145 -24.74 3.33 -15.99
C LEU A 145 -24.45 2.70 -17.36
N TRP A 146 -23.51 1.76 -17.43
CA TRP A 146 -23.21 1.06 -18.66
C TRP A 146 -24.37 0.09 -19.01
N ARG A 147 -24.38 -0.40 -20.28
CA ARG A 147 -25.24 -1.54 -20.70
C ARG A 147 -25.14 -2.70 -19.69
N TRP A 148 -26.05 -3.68 -19.74
CA TRP A 148 -26.13 -4.79 -18.76
C TRP A 148 -24.78 -5.35 -18.25
N LEU A 149 -23.80 -5.62 -19.14
CA LEU A 149 -22.45 -6.05 -18.76
C LEU A 149 -21.72 -5.07 -17.81
N GLY A 150 -21.85 -3.77 -18.06
CA GLY A 150 -21.22 -2.78 -17.22
C GLY A 150 -21.96 -2.49 -15.91
N GLY A 151 -23.22 -2.90 -15.77
CA GLY A 151 -23.87 -2.93 -14.46
C GLY A 151 -23.22 -3.94 -13.52
N TRP A 152 -22.87 -5.14 -14.02
CA TRP A 152 -22.15 -6.15 -13.23
C TRP A 152 -20.72 -5.74 -12.92
N LEU A 153 -20.03 -5.11 -13.87
CA LEU A 153 -18.70 -4.54 -13.62
C LEU A 153 -18.76 -3.41 -12.58
N GLN A 154 -19.78 -2.55 -12.62
CA GLN A 154 -19.98 -1.50 -11.62
C GLN A 154 -20.29 -2.09 -10.25
N LEU A 155 -21.18 -3.09 -10.17
CA LEU A 155 -21.49 -3.81 -8.96
C LEU A 155 -20.21 -4.40 -8.34
N THR A 156 -19.49 -5.22 -9.11
CA THR A 156 -18.26 -5.88 -8.66
C THR A 156 -17.20 -4.88 -8.23
N GLY A 157 -16.89 -3.90 -9.09
CA GLY A 157 -15.88 -2.89 -8.82
C GLY A 157 -16.20 -2.04 -7.59
N HIS A 158 -17.46 -1.63 -7.39
CA HIS A 158 -17.85 -0.82 -6.23
C HIS A 158 -18.00 -1.66 -4.95
N SER A 159 -18.37 -2.94 -5.04
CA SER A 159 -18.32 -3.85 -3.89
C SER A 159 -16.89 -4.05 -3.41
N LEU A 160 -15.94 -4.33 -4.32
CA LEU A 160 -14.51 -4.43 -3.98
C LEU A 160 -13.97 -3.10 -3.45
N LEU A 161 -14.38 -1.97 -4.04
CA LEU A 161 -14.01 -0.64 -3.56
C LEU A 161 -14.44 -0.37 -2.12
N LEU A 162 -15.65 -0.81 -1.74
CA LEU A 162 -16.11 -0.72 -0.34
C LEU A 162 -15.24 -1.60 0.58
N GLY A 163 -14.99 -2.84 0.19
CA GLY A 163 -14.15 -3.77 0.96
C GLY A 163 -12.73 -3.23 1.17
N VAL A 164 -12.08 -2.82 0.07
CA VAL A 164 -10.75 -2.21 0.07
C VAL A 164 -10.71 -0.89 0.85
N GLY A 165 -11.74 -0.05 0.72
CA GLY A 165 -11.84 1.22 1.44
C GLY A 165 -11.89 1.02 2.95
N VAL A 166 -12.69 0.08 3.43
CA VAL A 166 -12.76 -0.26 4.85
C VAL A 166 -11.47 -0.93 5.32
N TYR A 167 -10.98 -1.95 4.59
CA TYR A 167 -9.77 -2.67 4.93
C TYR A 167 -8.54 -1.75 5.01
N GLY A 168 -8.26 -0.99 3.94
CA GLY A 168 -7.14 -0.06 3.89
C GLY A 168 -7.32 1.11 4.86
N GLY A 169 -8.55 1.58 5.02
CA GLY A 169 -8.90 2.63 5.99
C GLY A 169 -8.56 2.26 7.42
N ILE A 170 -8.98 1.07 7.88
CA ILE A 170 -8.67 0.57 9.23
C ILE A 170 -7.17 0.38 9.37
N LEU A 171 -6.53 -0.34 8.44
CA LEU A 171 -5.10 -0.64 8.49
C LEU A 171 -4.25 0.63 8.58
N LEU A 172 -4.48 1.60 7.71
CA LEU A 172 -3.73 2.87 7.70
C LEU A 172 -4.07 3.75 8.93
N SER A 173 -5.29 3.68 9.46
CA SER A 173 -5.69 4.42 10.67
C SER A 173 -4.90 3.99 11.91
N LEU A 174 -4.45 2.74 11.98
CA LEU A 174 -3.59 2.26 13.07
C LEU A 174 -2.24 3.01 13.14
N TYR A 175 -1.80 3.61 12.03
CA TYR A 175 -0.56 4.38 11.98
C TYR A 175 -0.76 5.89 12.14
N VAL A 176 -2.01 6.38 12.20
CA VAL A 176 -2.27 7.82 12.33
C VAL A 176 -1.65 8.43 13.59
N PRO A 177 -1.75 7.82 14.79
CA PRO A 177 -1.10 8.38 15.99
C PRO A 177 0.42 8.45 15.86
N LEU A 178 1.05 7.45 15.21
CA LEU A 178 2.47 7.47 14.88
C LEU A 178 2.80 8.64 13.98
N MET A 179 2.06 8.81 12.88
CA MET A 179 2.28 9.91 11.94
C MET A 179 2.09 11.28 12.61
N VAL A 180 1.09 11.43 13.49
CA VAL A 180 0.89 12.67 14.26
C VAL A 180 2.10 12.95 15.15
N ILE A 181 2.59 11.97 15.92
CA ILE A 181 3.74 12.17 16.81
C ILE A 181 5.02 12.46 16.02
N VAL A 182 5.29 11.71 14.96
CA VAL A 182 6.45 11.93 14.08
C VAL A 182 6.38 13.33 13.47
N MET A 183 5.21 13.75 12.97
CA MET A 183 5.01 15.08 12.41
C MET A 183 5.20 16.18 13.45
N LEU A 184 4.68 16.02 14.68
CA LEU A 184 4.90 16.98 15.75
C LEU A 184 6.38 17.11 16.10
N ARG A 185 7.11 16.00 16.21
CA ARG A 185 8.57 16.00 16.46
C ARG A 185 9.34 16.66 15.31
N ALA A 186 8.99 16.35 14.06
CA ALA A 186 9.61 16.94 12.88
C ALA A 186 9.36 18.45 12.80
N CYS A 187 8.13 18.89 13.08
CA CYS A 187 7.78 20.31 13.18
C CYS A 187 8.60 21.00 14.26
N LEU A 188 8.66 20.43 15.48
CA LEU A 188 9.48 20.99 16.56
C LEU A 188 10.95 21.08 16.15
N TYR A 189 11.53 20.00 15.62
CA TYR A 189 12.93 20.00 15.16
C TYR A 189 13.21 21.06 14.09
N PHE A 190 12.30 21.21 13.12
CA PHE A 190 12.40 22.22 12.07
C PHE A 190 12.41 23.65 12.64
N PHE A 191 11.48 23.95 13.56
CA PHE A 191 11.40 25.26 14.21
C PHE A 191 12.52 25.53 15.23
N HIS A 192 13.21 24.50 15.71
CA HIS A 192 14.44 24.65 16.50
C HIS A 192 15.68 24.90 15.64
N PHE A 193 15.53 25.01 14.31
CA PHE A 193 16.61 25.24 13.35
C PHE A 193 17.76 24.21 13.42
N GLY A 194 17.51 23.00 13.95
CA GLY A 194 18.54 21.96 14.05
C GLY A 194 19.10 21.52 12.68
N TRP A 195 18.35 21.73 11.60
CA TRP A 195 18.80 21.50 10.23
C TRP A 195 19.93 22.46 9.79
N LEU A 196 20.06 23.64 10.42
CA LEU A 196 21.17 24.55 10.14
C LEU A 196 22.52 23.97 10.57
N ASP A 197 22.54 23.11 11.59
CA ASP A 197 23.77 22.44 12.02
C ASP A 197 24.30 21.50 10.94
N GLY A 198 23.41 20.84 10.19
CA GLY A 198 23.80 20.02 9.03
C GLY A 198 24.48 20.83 7.92
N LEU A 199 24.02 22.06 7.67
CA LEU A 199 24.61 22.92 6.64
C LEU A 199 26.02 23.40 7.01
N ARG A 200 26.35 23.51 8.30
CA ARG A 200 27.68 23.97 8.74
C ARG A 200 28.81 23.03 8.32
N TYR A 201 28.53 21.73 8.21
CA TYR A 201 29.54 20.71 7.91
C TYR A 201 29.45 20.17 6.49
N THR A 202 28.55 20.72 5.67
CA THR A 202 28.35 20.22 4.30
C THR A 202 29.26 20.96 3.32
N PRO A 203 30.01 20.25 2.46
CA PRO A 203 30.68 20.83 1.30
C PRO A 203 29.76 21.72 0.46
N LEU A 204 30.27 22.86 -0.02
CA LEU A 204 29.50 23.89 -0.73
C LEU A 204 28.77 23.34 -1.97
N GLU A 205 29.38 22.37 -2.65
CA GLU A 205 28.85 21.71 -3.84
C GLU A 205 27.58 20.90 -3.56
N LEU A 206 27.39 20.46 -2.31
CA LEU A 206 26.22 19.69 -1.88
C LEU A 206 25.13 20.56 -1.25
N ILE A 207 25.37 21.86 -1.04
CA ILE A 207 24.39 22.78 -0.47
C ILE A 207 23.12 22.88 -1.33
N PRO A 208 23.19 23.02 -2.67
CA PRO A 208 21.98 23.03 -3.49
C PRO A 208 21.16 21.74 -3.36
N LEU A 209 21.84 20.59 -3.33
CA LEU A 209 21.19 19.29 -3.13
C LEU A 209 20.53 19.21 -1.75
N LEU A 210 21.21 19.67 -0.69
CA LEU A 210 20.63 19.72 0.65
C LEU A 210 19.50 20.72 0.78
N LEU A 211 19.55 21.87 0.11
CA LEU A 211 18.45 22.83 0.11
C LEU A 211 17.24 22.27 -0.64
N ILE A 212 17.44 21.52 -1.71
CA ILE A 212 16.37 20.76 -2.38
C ILE A 212 15.84 19.66 -1.45
N LEU A 213 16.72 18.94 -0.75
CA LEU A 213 16.35 17.88 0.17
C LEU A 213 15.59 18.41 1.39
N TYR A 214 16.07 19.46 2.05
CA TYR A 214 15.45 20.09 3.22
C TYR A 214 14.25 20.94 2.85
N GLY A 215 14.28 21.67 1.73
CA GLY A 215 13.13 22.41 1.21
C GLY A 215 12.02 21.47 0.74
N GLY A 216 12.40 20.39 0.05
CA GLY A 216 11.51 19.28 -0.28
C GLY A 216 10.98 18.58 0.98
N ALA A 217 11.84 18.32 1.96
CA ALA A 217 11.44 17.75 3.25
C ALA A 217 10.51 18.68 4.02
N ALA A 218 10.71 19.99 4.03
CA ALA A 218 9.81 20.95 4.68
C ALA A 218 8.44 20.97 4.00
N LEU A 219 8.40 20.89 2.65
CA LEU A 219 7.18 20.77 1.87
C LEU A 219 6.47 19.44 2.13
N VAL A 220 7.23 18.35 2.28
CA VAL A 220 6.73 17.00 2.62
C VAL A 220 6.33 16.88 4.09
N ILE A 221 7.00 17.55 5.03
CA ILE A 221 6.69 17.51 6.46
C ILE A 221 5.44 18.35 6.74
N GLY A 222 5.39 19.58 6.22
CA GLY A 222 4.26 20.48 6.41
C GLY A 222 3.01 20.04 5.64
N GLY A 223 3.16 19.79 4.33
CA GLY A 223 2.05 19.38 3.46
C GLY A 223 1.84 17.86 3.45
N GLY A 224 2.90 17.08 3.25
CA GLY A 224 2.82 15.62 3.16
C GLY A 224 2.46 14.93 4.48
N GLY A 225 2.90 15.44 5.63
CA GLY A 225 2.51 14.89 6.94
C GLY A 225 0.99 14.91 7.14
N LEU A 226 0.34 16.03 6.80
CA LEU A 226 -1.11 16.14 6.79
C LEU A 226 -1.75 15.18 5.79
N VAL A 227 -1.15 14.97 4.61
CA VAL A 227 -1.63 13.97 3.65
C VAL A 227 -1.66 12.59 4.28
N PHE A 228 -0.58 12.11 4.91
CA PHE A 228 -0.53 10.78 5.51
C PHE A 228 -1.54 10.60 6.65
N ILE A 229 -1.79 11.66 7.44
CA ILE A 229 -2.80 11.65 8.50
C ILE A 229 -4.21 11.60 7.92
N LEU A 230 -4.48 12.38 6.86
CA LEU A 230 -5.80 12.51 6.26
C LEU A 230 -6.14 11.39 5.28
N LEU A 231 -5.13 10.75 4.67
CA LEU A 231 -5.29 9.70 3.66
C LEU A 231 -6.21 8.56 4.09
N PRO A 232 -6.03 7.89 5.26
CA PRO A 232 -6.93 6.83 5.68
C PRO A 232 -8.39 7.27 5.70
N PHE A 233 -8.67 8.45 6.26
CA PHE A 233 -10.03 8.96 6.39
C PHE A 233 -10.61 9.44 5.06
N GLY A 234 -9.82 10.18 4.29
CA GLY A 234 -10.20 10.71 2.97
C GLY A 234 -10.51 9.59 1.99
N MET A 235 -9.61 8.62 1.86
CA MET A 235 -9.80 7.45 1.00
C MET A 235 -11.04 6.66 1.42
N THR A 236 -11.16 6.31 2.70
CA THR A 236 -12.31 5.54 3.21
C THR A 236 -13.62 6.25 2.93
N TRP A 237 -13.70 7.54 3.27
CA TRP A 237 -14.89 8.35 3.04
C TRP A 237 -15.26 8.42 1.56
N LEU A 238 -14.28 8.66 0.68
CA LEU A 238 -14.52 8.73 -0.76
C LEU A 238 -15.00 7.40 -1.34
N TYR A 239 -14.43 6.29 -0.89
CA TYR A 239 -14.77 4.95 -1.38
C TYR A 239 -16.13 4.51 -0.87
N LEU A 240 -16.42 4.72 0.41
CA LEU A 240 -17.74 4.49 0.99
C LEU A 240 -18.80 5.31 0.28
N ARG A 241 -18.55 6.60 0.05
CA ARG A 241 -19.50 7.48 -0.63
C ARG A 241 -19.72 7.08 -2.10
N ALA A 242 -18.66 6.78 -2.84
CA ALA A 242 -18.75 6.36 -4.23
C ALA A 242 -19.48 5.01 -4.35
N GLY A 243 -19.08 4.02 -3.54
CA GLY A 243 -19.72 2.72 -3.48
C GLY A 243 -21.19 2.81 -3.11
N TRP A 244 -21.52 3.50 -2.02
CA TRP A 244 -22.90 3.67 -1.57
C TRP A 244 -23.79 4.33 -2.63
N ARG A 245 -23.31 5.40 -3.28
CA ARG A 245 -24.08 6.09 -4.32
C ARG A 245 -24.33 5.20 -5.53
N THR A 246 -23.30 4.51 -6.04
CA THR A 246 -23.46 3.63 -7.20
C THR A 246 -24.34 2.43 -6.89
N LEU A 247 -24.17 1.80 -5.72
CA LEU A 247 -24.97 0.65 -5.32
C LEU A 247 -26.43 1.00 -5.05
N THR A 248 -26.71 2.19 -4.51
CA THR A 248 -28.11 2.65 -4.34
C THR A 248 -28.78 2.93 -5.69
N GLN A 249 -28.05 3.43 -6.69
CA GLN A 249 -28.54 3.56 -8.07
C GLN A 249 -28.76 2.20 -8.76
N LEU A 250 -27.89 1.22 -8.51
CA LEU A 250 -28.12 -0.14 -8.99
C LEU A 250 -29.32 -0.80 -8.28
N ALA A 251 -29.48 -0.56 -6.99
CA ALA A 251 -30.63 -1.04 -6.22
C ALA A 251 -31.97 -0.46 -6.73
N SER A 252 -32.00 0.81 -7.15
CA SER A 252 -33.22 1.40 -7.72
C SER A 252 -33.58 0.86 -9.10
N THR A 253 -32.60 0.35 -9.86
CA THR A 253 -32.80 -0.18 -11.22
C THR A 253 -33.01 -1.69 -11.26
N TRP A 254 -32.25 -2.46 -10.45
CA TRP A 254 -32.28 -3.93 -10.44
C TRP A 254 -33.09 -4.50 -9.27
N GLY A 255 -33.46 -3.68 -8.30
CA GLY A 255 -34.10 -4.07 -7.04
C GLY A 255 -33.08 -4.24 -5.91
N SER A 256 -33.43 -3.76 -4.72
CA SER A 256 -32.54 -3.76 -3.54
C SER A 256 -32.06 -5.15 -3.13
N GLN A 257 -32.93 -6.16 -3.20
CA GLN A 257 -32.58 -7.54 -2.85
C GLN A 257 -31.53 -8.12 -3.80
N ARG A 258 -31.67 -7.92 -5.12
CA ARG A 258 -30.72 -8.44 -6.11
C ARG A 258 -29.36 -7.75 -5.99
N THR A 259 -29.35 -6.44 -5.81
CA THR A 259 -28.12 -5.69 -5.59
C THR A 259 -27.44 -6.10 -4.28
N GLY A 260 -28.21 -6.23 -3.19
CA GLY A 260 -27.70 -6.69 -1.91
C GLY A 260 -27.08 -8.09 -1.98
N LEU A 261 -27.78 -9.05 -2.60
CA LEU A 261 -27.27 -10.39 -2.84
C LEU A 261 -26.00 -10.36 -3.68
N GLY A 262 -25.96 -9.57 -4.76
CA GLY A 262 -24.79 -9.46 -5.61
C GLY A 262 -23.58 -8.87 -4.89
N VAL A 263 -23.76 -7.84 -4.05
CA VAL A 263 -22.67 -7.31 -3.19
C VAL A 263 -22.17 -8.40 -2.23
N ALA A 264 -23.09 -9.10 -1.57
CA ALA A 264 -22.73 -10.18 -0.64
C ALA A 264 -21.98 -11.32 -1.34
N THR A 265 -22.39 -11.69 -2.55
CA THR A 265 -21.70 -12.70 -3.37
C THR A 265 -20.29 -12.25 -3.74
N VAL A 266 -20.11 -11.02 -4.24
CA VAL A 266 -18.78 -10.51 -4.62
C VAL A 266 -17.84 -10.50 -3.41
N LEU A 267 -18.29 -9.99 -2.26
CA LEU A 267 -17.48 -9.95 -1.05
C LEU A 267 -17.23 -11.35 -0.47
N GLY A 268 -18.22 -12.25 -0.55
CA GLY A 268 -18.09 -13.64 -0.13
C GLY A 268 -17.06 -14.41 -0.95
N ILE A 269 -17.10 -14.26 -2.29
CA ILE A 269 -16.08 -14.84 -3.19
C ILE A 269 -14.71 -14.25 -2.89
N TRP A 270 -14.62 -12.93 -2.71
CA TRP A 270 -13.36 -12.26 -2.39
C TRP A 270 -12.74 -12.80 -1.09
N LEU A 271 -13.54 -12.95 -0.02
CA LEU A 271 -13.11 -13.56 1.24
C LEU A 271 -12.72 -15.03 1.09
N ALA A 272 -13.49 -15.81 0.32
CA ALA A 272 -13.21 -17.22 0.08
C ALA A 272 -11.87 -17.42 -0.63
N ILE A 273 -11.60 -16.64 -1.70
CA ILE A 273 -10.31 -16.67 -2.42
C ILE A 273 -9.17 -16.28 -1.47
N SER A 274 -9.34 -15.22 -0.68
CA SER A 274 -8.34 -14.81 0.32
C SER A 274 -8.05 -15.94 1.33
N GLY A 275 -9.08 -16.66 1.78
CA GLY A 275 -8.93 -17.79 2.69
C GLY A 275 -8.23 -19.00 2.05
N ILE A 276 -8.49 -19.27 0.77
CA ILE A 276 -7.83 -20.35 0.02
C ILE A 276 -6.34 -20.04 -0.20
N LEU A 277 -6.00 -18.78 -0.45
CA LEU A 277 -4.62 -18.33 -0.69
C LEU A 277 -3.82 -18.06 0.60
N TYR A 278 -4.49 -18.08 1.76
CA TYR A 278 -3.89 -17.76 3.06
C TYR A 278 -2.84 -18.77 3.55
N PRO A 279 -3.07 -20.10 3.47
CA PRO A 279 -2.08 -21.09 3.88
C PRO A 279 -0.81 -20.96 3.04
N GLN A 280 0.34 -20.90 3.71
CA GLN A 280 1.62 -20.78 3.03
C GLN A 280 2.29 -22.17 2.89
N PRO A 281 2.93 -22.47 1.74
CA PRO A 281 3.37 -23.83 1.42
C PRO A 281 4.44 -24.36 2.40
N GLN A 282 5.23 -23.49 3.02
CA GLN A 282 6.27 -23.92 3.96
C GLN A 282 5.74 -24.58 5.22
N VAL A 283 4.52 -24.22 5.66
CA VAL A 283 3.93 -24.78 6.87
C VAL A 283 3.74 -26.30 6.70
N GLN A 284 3.28 -26.71 5.52
CA GLN A 284 3.09 -28.11 5.17
C GLN A 284 4.43 -28.80 4.87
N ALA A 285 5.35 -28.13 4.17
CA ALA A 285 6.67 -28.69 3.88
C ALA A 285 7.48 -28.99 5.16
N PHE A 286 7.50 -28.08 6.14
CA PHE A 286 8.14 -28.33 7.42
C PHE A 286 7.44 -29.43 8.22
N ALA A 287 6.10 -29.52 8.17
CA ALA A 287 5.36 -30.58 8.83
C ALA A 287 5.71 -31.97 8.26
N LEU A 288 5.84 -32.09 6.92
CA LEU A 288 6.21 -33.34 6.24
C LEU A 288 7.65 -33.78 6.55
N LEU A 289 8.57 -32.84 6.75
CA LEU A 289 9.99 -33.11 6.96
C LEU A 289 10.43 -33.09 8.43
N ARG A 290 9.48 -32.94 9.35
CA ARG A 290 9.78 -32.84 10.79
C ARG A 290 10.43 -34.11 11.32
N ASP A 291 9.91 -35.26 10.91
CA ASP A 291 10.34 -36.57 11.37
C ASP A 291 10.88 -37.40 10.18
N PRO A 292 11.98 -38.15 10.37
CA PRO A 292 12.53 -39.00 9.32
C PRO A 292 11.54 -40.13 8.96
N PRO A 293 11.45 -40.55 7.68
CA PRO A 293 10.52 -41.58 7.27
C PRO A 293 10.86 -42.94 7.90
N GLU A 294 9.93 -43.50 8.69
CA GLU A 294 10.11 -44.78 9.39
C GLU A 294 9.86 -46.02 8.50
N SER A 295 9.30 -45.83 7.30
CA SER A 295 8.98 -46.90 6.36
C SER A 295 9.18 -46.47 4.90
N ASP A 296 9.31 -47.45 4.00
CA ASP A 296 9.38 -47.21 2.56
C ASP A 296 8.12 -46.53 2.02
N GLN A 297 6.96 -46.80 2.62
CA GLN A 297 5.71 -46.13 2.26
C GLN A 297 5.75 -44.64 2.62
N ALA A 298 6.25 -44.29 3.81
CA ALA A 298 6.42 -42.89 4.22
C ALA A 298 7.44 -42.16 3.33
N ARG A 299 8.53 -42.84 2.95
CA ARG A 299 9.50 -42.29 1.98
C ARG A 299 8.83 -42.01 0.62
N GLN A 300 8.01 -42.95 0.13
CA GLN A 300 7.32 -42.78 -1.15
C GLN A 300 6.32 -41.63 -1.11
N GLU A 301 5.62 -41.43 0.01
CA GLU A 301 4.72 -40.29 0.22
C GLU A 301 5.46 -38.95 0.16
N LEU A 302 6.65 -38.84 0.76
CA LEU A 302 7.47 -37.63 0.66
C LEU A 302 7.92 -37.36 -0.80
N ILE A 303 8.30 -38.40 -1.54
CA ILE A 303 8.67 -38.27 -2.96
C ILE A 303 7.48 -37.79 -3.80
N GLN A 304 6.28 -38.30 -3.54
CA GLN A 304 5.05 -37.85 -4.21
C GLN A 304 4.73 -36.38 -3.91
N ASN A 305 5.12 -35.87 -2.74
CA ASN A 305 4.97 -34.47 -2.34
C ASN A 305 6.20 -33.60 -2.61
N SER A 306 7.15 -34.07 -3.44
CA SER A 306 8.42 -33.39 -3.67
C SER A 306 8.27 -31.96 -4.21
N ASP A 307 7.28 -31.68 -5.07
CA ASP A 307 7.04 -30.32 -5.57
C ASP A 307 6.54 -29.37 -4.47
N LEU A 308 5.63 -29.83 -3.62
CA LEU A 308 5.14 -29.07 -2.47
C LEU A 308 6.26 -28.80 -1.47
N ILE A 309 7.09 -29.81 -1.18
CA ILE A 309 8.26 -29.68 -0.32
C ILE A 309 9.23 -28.64 -0.91
N ARG A 310 9.52 -28.74 -2.22
CA ARG A 310 10.40 -27.79 -2.93
C ARG A 310 9.87 -26.37 -2.82
N GLU A 311 8.58 -26.16 -3.13
CA GLU A 311 7.95 -24.84 -3.09
C GLU A 311 7.95 -24.27 -1.67
N GLY A 312 7.58 -25.07 -0.67
CA GLY A 312 7.55 -24.65 0.73
C GLY A 312 8.92 -24.28 1.26
N LEU A 313 9.94 -25.11 1.04
CA LEU A 313 11.31 -24.82 1.48
C LEU A 313 11.89 -23.59 0.76
N LEU A 314 11.63 -23.42 -0.54
CA LEU A 314 12.02 -22.19 -1.25
C LEU A 314 11.29 -20.96 -0.72
N ASN A 315 10.01 -21.10 -0.34
CA ASN A 315 9.24 -20.00 0.25
C ASN A 315 9.80 -19.56 1.61
N ALA A 316 10.14 -20.51 2.47
CA ALA A 316 10.81 -20.24 3.75
C ALA A 316 12.19 -19.60 3.54
N TYR A 317 12.99 -20.14 2.61
CA TYR A 317 14.33 -19.62 2.30
C TYR A 317 14.31 -18.19 1.75
N LEU A 318 13.28 -17.83 0.99
CA LEU A 318 13.09 -16.50 0.39
C LEU A 318 12.14 -15.60 1.18
N SER A 319 11.84 -15.93 2.43
CA SER A 319 10.81 -15.25 3.22
C SER A 319 11.05 -13.74 3.33
N SER A 320 12.29 -13.31 3.57
CA SER A 320 12.70 -11.89 3.65
C SER A 320 12.55 -11.10 2.35
N TYR A 321 12.42 -11.78 1.21
CA TYR A 321 12.18 -11.15 -0.10
C TYR A 321 10.68 -11.10 -0.46
N ARG A 322 9.87 -11.91 0.22
CA ARG A 322 8.44 -12.16 -0.11
C ARG A 322 7.46 -11.57 0.89
N TYR A 323 7.86 -11.49 2.15
CA TYR A 323 7.00 -11.08 3.27
C TYR A 323 7.61 -9.90 4.02
N LEU A 324 6.78 -9.17 4.76
CA LEU A 324 7.21 -8.01 5.56
C LEU A 324 8.07 -8.42 6.75
N SER A 325 7.62 -9.44 7.46
CA SER A 325 8.23 -9.96 8.68
C SER A 325 7.55 -11.29 9.06
N PRO A 326 8.19 -12.11 9.91
CA PRO A 326 7.49 -13.18 10.62
C PRO A 326 6.34 -12.62 11.46
N GLU A 327 5.21 -13.33 11.47
CA GLU A 327 4.02 -12.92 12.25
C GLU A 327 4.34 -12.82 13.74
N ALA A 328 5.08 -13.79 14.29
CA ALA A 328 5.44 -13.88 15.70
C ALA A 328 6.31 -12.71 16.20
N GLU A 329 7.03 -12.06 15.31
CA GLU A 329 7.98 -10.98 15.67
C GLU A 329 7.41 -9.59 15.42
N THR A 330 6.16 -9.51 14.95
CA THR A 330 5.53 -8.22 14.68
C THR A 330 4.96 -7.66 15.98
N HIS A 331 5.79 -6.92 16.73
CA HIS A 331 5.42 -6.25 17.99
C HIS A 331 5.57 -4.71 17.96
N ASN A 332 6.04 -4.17 16.84
CA ASN A 332 6.38 -2.75 16.69
C ASN A 332 5.19 -1.80 16.99
N LEU A 333 3.97 -2.20 16.62
CA LEU A 333 2.80 -1.34 16.83
C LEU A 333 2.47 -1.26 18.33
N ARG A 334 2.45 -2.39 19.03
CA ARG A 334 2.25 -2.43 20.48
C ARG A 334 3.29 -1.59 21.21
N GLU A 335 4.57 -1.77 20.89
CA GLU A 335 5.67 -1.03 21.51
C GLU A 335 5.54 0.45 21.26
N PHE A 336 5.22 0.86 20.03
CA PHE A 336 4.95 2.25 19.71
C PHE A 336 3.81 2.84 20.57
N TYR A 337 2.66 2.15 20.67
CA TYR A 337 1.53 2.65 21.46
C TYR A 337 1.85 2.71 22.96
N TRP A 338 2.64 1.76 23.46
CA TRP A 338 3.10 1.76 24.85
C TRP A 338 4.09 2.89 25.12
N ASP A 339 5.14 3.02 24.30
CA ASP A 339 6.25 3.94 24.56
C ASP A 339 5.93 5.38 24.16
N SER A 340 5.25 5.59 23.04
CA SER A 340 5.00 6.93 22.49
C SER A 340 3.64 7.49 22.84
N VAL A 341 2.59 6.66 22.84
CA VAL A 341 1.20 7.08 23.15
C VAL A 341 0.84 6.86 24.63
N LYS A 342 1.67 6.10 25.37
CA LYS A 342 1.44 5.76 26.80
C LYS A 342 0.12 5.01 27.02
N LEU A 343 -0.29 4.19 26.05
CA LEU A 343 -1.48 3.36 26.12
C LEU A 343 -1.24 2.13 27.02
N PRO A 344 -2.19 1.68 27.86
CA PRO A 344 -2.03 0.46 28.65
C PRO A 344 -1.81 -0.80 27.78
N ARG A 345 -0.98 -1.75 28.25
CA ARG A 345 -0.60 -2.97 27.49
C ARG A 345 -1.78 -3.73 26.88
N PRO A 346 -2.90 -3.99 27.59
CA PRO A 346 -4.01 -4.74 27.02
C PRO A 346 -4.60 -4.13 25.75
N TRP A 347 -4.57 -2.80 25.62
CA TRP A 347 -5.02 -2.13 24.42
C TRP A 347 -3.98 -2.19 23.30
N GLY A 348 -2.68 -2.07 23.63
CA GLY A 348 -1.60 -2.27 22.67
C GLY A 348 -1.61 -3.67 22.06
N ASP A 349 -1.84 -4.70 22.87
CA ASP A 349 -1.96 -6.09 22.42
C ASP A 349 -3.17 -6.28 21.47
N ARG A 350 -4.32 -5.68 21.79
CA ARG A 350 -5.51 -5.73 20.90
C ARG A 350 -5.26 -5.04 19.55
N LEU A 351 -4.60 -3.89 19.56
CA LEU A 351 -4.26 -3.18 18.33
C LEU A 351 -3.23 -3.97 17.49
N GLN A 352 -2.26 -4.60 18.14
CA GLN A 352 -1.30 -5.49 17.47
C GLN A 352 -1.96 -6.72 16.88
N ALA A 353 -2.91 -7.35 17.58
CA ALA A 353 -3.66 -8.49 17.06
C ALA A 353 -4.50 -8.10 15.85
N LEU A 354 -5.20 -6.96 15.89
CA LEU A 354 -5.95 -6.43 14.75
C LEU A 354 -5.01 -6.12 13.57
N HIS A 355 -3.87 -5.49 13.84
CA HIS A 355 -2.85 -5.22 12.85
C HIS A 355 -2.34 -6.49 12.17
N ASN A 356 -1.97 -7.51 12.95
CA ASN A 356 -1.47 -8.78 12.42
C ASN A 356 -2.55 -9.49 11.62
N ALA A 357 -3.80 -9.49 12.07
CA ALA A 357 -4.93 -10.05 11.32
C ALA A 357 -5.13 -9.36 9.96
N LEU A 358 -4.98 -8.03 9.90
CA LEU A 358 -5.09 -7.26 8.66
C LEU A 358 -3.88 -7.45 7.74
N LEU A 359 -2.67 -7.50 8.29
CA LEU A 359 -1.44 -7.70 7.52
C LEU A 359 -1.14 -9.16 7.20
N SER A 360 -1.91 -10.12 7.72
CA SER A 360 -1.65 -11.55 7.57
C SER A 360 -1.40 -12.03 6.12
N PRO A 361 -1.99 -11.44 5.05
CA PRO A 361 -1.64 -11.81 3.68
C PRO A 361 -0.21 -11.45 3.26
N PHE A 362 0.48 -10.61 4.05
CA PHE A 362 1.82 -10.07 3.82
C PHE A 362 2.83 -10.52 4.90
N LEU A 363 2.37 -11.19 5.96
CA LEU A 363 3.23 -11.70 7.04
C LEU A 363 3.64 -13.15 6.75
N TYR A 364 4.86 -13.50 7.14
CA TYR A 364 5.37 -14.86 7.02
C TYR A 364 4.89 -15.71 8.20
N GLN A 365 4.31 -16.88 7.91
CA GLN A 365 3.91 -17.86 8.92
C GLN A 365 5.11 -18.73 9.28
N GLY A 366 5.90 -18.30 10.26
CA GLY A 366 7.10 -19.00 10.69
C GLY A 366 8.01 -18.13 11.56
N SER A 367 9.31 -18.45 11.59
CA SER A 367 10.33 -17.74 12.38
C SER A 367 11.47 -17.18 11.51
N LEU A 368 12.33 -16.33 12.09
CA LEU A 368 13.56 -15.86 11.42
C LEU A 368 14.59 -16.96 11.16
N ASN A 369 14.50 -18.11 11.85
CA ASN A 369 15.46 -19.20 11.70
C ASN A 369 15.10 -20.14 10.53
N ASP A 370 13.85 -20.07 10.06
CA ASP A 370 13.32 -20.93 9.00
C ASP A 370 14.13 -20.88 7.69
N PRO A 371 14.73 -19.75 7.25
CA PRO A 371 15.56 -19.77 6.05
C PRO A 371 16.79 -20.68 6.19
N ALA A 372 17.45 -20.67 7.35
CA ALA A 372 18.60 -21.54 7.59
C ALA A 372 18.17 -23.01 7.65
N GLU A 373 17.06 -23.29 8.34
CA GLU A 373 16.49 -24.62 8.44
C GLU A 373 16.03 -25.15 7.08
N ALA A 374 15.35 -24.33 6.29
CA ALA A 374 14.88 -24.69 4.96
C ALA A 374 16.04 -25.01 4.01
N GLY A 375 17.14 -24.28 4.10
CA GLY A 375 18.36 -24.58 3.33
C GLY A 375 18.92 -25.96 3.67
N ARG A 376 19.02 -26.30 4.96
CA ARG A 376 19.49 -27.61 5.43
C ARG A 376 18.56 -28.75 4.99
N LEU A 377 17.25 -28.60 5.22
CA LEU A 377 16.26 -29.62 4.85
C LEU A 377 16.19 -29.83 3.33
N TYR A 378 16.35 -28.76 2.55
CA TYR A 378 16.37 -28.85 1.09
C TYR A 378 17.56 -29.66 0.61
N GLU A 379 18.76 -29.39 1.14
CA GLU A 379 19.97 -30.13 0.80
C GLU A 379 19.86 -31.61 1.21
N GLN A 380 19.32 -31.89 2.39
CA GLN A 380 19.09 -33.26 2.87
C GLN A 380 18.08 -34.05 2.02
N PHE A 381 17.05 -33.39 1.49
CA PHE A 381 15.99 -34.05 0.75
C PHE A 381 16.28 -34.18 -0.76
N PHE A 382 16.93 -33.18 -1.36
CA PHE A 382 17.18 -33.13 -2.81
C PHE A 382 18.64 -33.39 -3.21
N ASP A 383 19.55 -33.58 -2.25
CA ASP A 383 21.00 -33.76 -2.47
C ASP A 383 21.66 -32.62 -3.27
N VAL A 384 21.08 -31.41 -3.22
CA VAL A 384 21.56 -30.23 -3.95
C VAL A 384 21.38 -28.97 -3.09
N PRO A 385 22.37 -28.04 -3.05
CA PRO A 385 22.23 -26.79 -2.31
C PRO A 385 21.11 -25.90 -2.90
N ILE A 386 20.31 -25.32 -2.02
CA ILE A 386 19.15 -24.49 -2.38
C ILE A 386 19.55 -23.23 -3.19
N GLN A 387 20.78 -22.73 -3.04
CA GLN A 387 21.28 -21.56 -3.78
C GLN A 387 21.30 -21.79 -5.29
N LYS A 388 21.58 -23.02 -5.75
CA LYS A 388 21.57 -23.36 -7.18
C LYS A 388 20.16 -23.23 -7.76
N GLN A 389 19.14 -23.62 -6.98
CA GLN A 389 17.75 -23.48 -7.37
C GLN A 389 17.26 -22.03 -7.34
N LYS A 390 17.71 -21.23 -6.36
CA LYS A 390 17.44 -19.80 -6.30
C LYS A 390 17.94 -19.05 -7.54
N LEU A 391 19.15 -19.38 -8.01
CA LEU A 391 19.70 -18.82 -9.26
C LEU A 391 18.84 -19.18 -10.48
N LEU A 392 18.36 -20.43 -10.56
CA LEU A 392 17.46 -20.86 -11.63
C LEU A 392 16.08 -20.18 -11.57
N GLN A 393 15.56 -19.87 -10.39
CA GLN A 393 14.32 -19.10 -10.24
C GLN A 393 14.52 -17.64 -10.65
N PHE A 394 15.62 -17.01 -10.29
CA PHE A 394 15.91 -15.64 -10.73
C PHE A 394 16.20 -15.53 -12.22
N ALA A 395 16.78 -16.56 -12.85
CA ALA A 395 16.97 -16.58 -14.30
C ALA A 395 15.68 -16.85 -15.09
N ARG A 396 14.59 -17.23 -14.41
CA ARG A 396 13.26 -17.47 -15.02
C ARG A 396 12.27 -16.33 -14.74
N LEU A 397 12.63 -15.40 -13.86
CA LEU A 397 11.87 -14.20 -13.52
C LEU A 397 12.38 -13.04 -14.37
#